data_AF-A0A937XZA6-F1
#
_entry.id   AF-A0A937XZA6-F1
#
_cell.length_a   1.000
_cell.length_b   1.000
_cell.length_c   1.000
_cell.angle_alpha   90.00
_cell.angle_beta   90.00
_cell.angle_gamma   90.00
#
_symmetry.space_group_name_H-M   'P 1'
#
loop_
_entity.id
_entity.type
_entity.pdbx_description
1 polymer ?
#
loop_
_entity_poly.entity_id
_entity_poly.type
_entity_poly.pdbx_seq_one_letter_code
_entity_poly.pdbx_strand_id
1 'polypeptide(L)'
;MHILLRDAVSMTGQYVHDDLAQVCRVLALHRMIDLWGHASLRMPKSDLVLVTPRFGRDCLPRYIRGEQMLVCDLQGNVIEGRGELPLQFAVDIALYQKNPRLGACIFVSPETAMAAGITRADLKPITHMESEIAYRIATWDSAALADSAAMAGELSKLIAGSGVTHQPGIGVWVGGKELSECLMTAYHLEYLAQANVIAARMDAELRMVVREDSDKLWTQFSGHHHYDEFFASLDPGAGSHPYHEYLAQHTPGREQFEELKATIAFSCRALWERGTLVAFLEHISHRLPVDNRFLMTAAKNYRDMDPQDITLLDYAANWISGPRPPGFKWFHAQIMAERRDVKAVVHTHDLYGRVYAAAQQALPPVHRLGLKIATRALPIYPRCDLIVDPDVRRSALDALGNGPVVHEAGHGTDFVATTLEQAVVDSIQREAFISMLHLAQHFGKPRPLPTGLIDAVLRHDPDSTDWWWFYSGEVGAPRRSAAGL
;
A
#
# COMPACT_ATOMS: atom_id res chain seq x y z
N MET A 1 -16.85 31.85 20.83
CA MET A 1 -17.51 31.09 21.92
C MET A 1 -17.46 29.57 21.71
N HIS A 2 -16.41 29.05 21.03
CA HIS A 2 -16.23 27.62 20.74
C HIS A 2 -14.88 27.06 21.22
N ILE A 3 -14.10 27.83 21.99
CA ILE A 3 -12.73 27.47 22.43
C ILE A 3 -12.68 27.06 23.92
N LEU A 4 -13.81 27.08 24.64
CA LEU A 4 -13.85 26.82 26.10
C LEU A 4 -14.48 25.48 26.50
N LEU A 5 -14.50 24.47 25.61
CA LEU A 5 -15.03 23.14 25.93
C LEU A 5 -13.99 22.01 25.97
N ARG A 6 -12.70 22.29 25.74
CA ARG A 6 -11.63 21.29 25.92
C ARG A 6 -11.07 21.22 27.35
N ASP A 7 -11.28 22.24 28.18
CA ASP A 7 -10.63 22.33 29.50
C ASP A 7 -11.47 21.87 30.70
N ALA A 8 -12.59 21.16 30.50
CA ALA A 8 -13.45 20.74 31.63
C ALA A 8 -14.05 19.32 31.55
N VAL A 9 -13.46 18.40 30.75
CA VAL A 9 -13.82 16.96 30.78
C VAL A 9 -12.53 16.12 30.82
N SER A 10 -11.81 16.29 31.93
CA SER A 10 -10.80 15.36 32.40
C SER A 10 -11.51 14.09 32.92
N MET A 11 -11.15 12.90 32.39
CA MET A 11 -11.44 11.53 32.91
C MET A 11 -12.31 10.58 32.05
N THR A 12 -12.01 10.33 30.77
CA THR A 12 -12.37 9.05 30.12
C THR A 12 -11.31 8.64 29.08
N GLY A 13 -10.86 7.38 29.10
CA GLY A 13 -9.82 6.84 28.20
C GLY A 13 -10.18 6.82 26.71
N GLN A 14 -11.41 7.20 26.34
CA GLN A 14 -11.96 7.05 25.00
C GLN A 14 -11.37 8.03 23.97
N TYR A 15 -10.92 9.23 24.37
CA TYR A 15 -10.31 10.20 23.45
C TYR A 15 -9.00 9.69 22.84
N VAL A 16 -8.15 9.02 23.64
CA VAL A 16 -6.83 8.56 23.19
C VAL A 16 -6.95 7.42 22.16
N HIS A 17 -8.03 6.64 22.23
CA HIS A 17 -8.36 5.63 21.23
C HIS A 17 -8.74 6.26 19.88
N ASP A 18 -9.56 7.30 19.91
CA ASP A 18 -9.99 7.99 18.70
C ASP A 18 -8.85 8.79 18.07
N ASP A 19 -7.97 9.39 18.87
CA ASP A 19 -6.76 10.06 18.38
C ASP A 19 -5.83 9.07 17.64
N LEU A 20 -5.63 7.87 18.21
CA LEU A 20 -4.84 6.82 17.56
C LEU A 20 -5.48 6.36 16.24
N ALA A 21 -6.80 6.18 16.23
CA ALA A 21 -7.55 5.84 15.03
C ALA A 21 -7.44 6.94 13.96
N GLN A 22 -7.56 8.21 14.36
CA GLN A 22 -7.44 9.37 13.48
C GLN A 22 -6.08 9.40 12.80
N VAL A 23 -4.99 9.20 13.53
CA VAL A 23 -3.64 9.19 12.94
C VAL A 23 -3.50 8.11 11.88
N CYS A 24 -4.05 6.90 12.10
CA CYS A 24 -4.03 5.86 11.08
C CYS A 24 -4.84 6.23 9.83
N ARG A 25 -6.02 6.85 10.00
CA ARG A 25 -6.85 7.32 8.87
C ARG A 25 -6.15 8.41 8.07
N VAL A 26 -5.47 9.35 8.75
CA VAL A 26 -4.67 10.40 8.11
C VAL A 26 -3.47 9.79 7.38
N LEU A 27 -2.70 8.89 8.01
CA LEU A 27 -1.61 8.18 7.34
C LEU A 27 -2.08 7.42 6.10
N ALA A 28 -3.26 6.78 6.17
CA ALA A 28 -3.86 6.07 5.04
C ALA A 28 -4.31 7.02 3.92
N LEU A 29 -4.85 8.20 4.26
CA LEU A 29 -5.19 9.25 3.30
C LEU A 29 -3.93 9.76 2.57
N HIS A 30 -2.78 9.78 3.23
CA HIS A 30 -1.49 10.14 2.66
C HIS A 30 -0.76 8.97 1.97
N ARG A 31 -1.35 7.77 1.91
CA ARG A 31 -0.73 6.53 1.38
C ARG A 31 0.61 6.21 2.07
N MET A 32 0.74 6.58 3.34
CA MET A 32 1.94 6.33 4.15
C MET A 32 1.80 5.08 5.03
N ILE A 33 0.62 4.48 5.14
CA ILE A 33 0.42 3.25 5.92
C ILE A 33 -0.36 2.23 5.09
N ASP A 34 0.06 0.98 5.17
CA ASP A 34 -0.61 -0.18 4.57
C ASP A 34 -0.80 -1.28 5.64
N LEU A 35 -1.12 -2.50 5.20
CA LEU A 35 -1.44 -3.62 6.09
C LEU A 35 -0.29 -4.07 7.01
N TRP A 36 0.95 -3.67 6.74
CA TRP A 36 2.12 -3.99 7.58
C TRP A 36 2.40 -2.94 8.66
N GLY A 37 1.83 -1.74 8.54
CA GLY A 37 2.06 -0.66 9.47
C GLY A 37 1.24 -0.78 10.75
N HIS A 38 1.56 0.05 11.74
CA HIS A 38 0.80 0.21 12.97
C HIS A 38 1.14 1.53 13.66
N ALA A 39 0.32 1.90 14.64
CA ALA A 39 0.59 3.01 15.55
C ALA A 39 0.34 2.55 16.99
N SER A 40 1.17 3.03 17.92
CA SER A 40 1.05 2.76 19.34
C SER A 40 1.35 4.01 20.17
N LEU A 41 0.82 4.04 21.39
CA LEU A 41 1.16 5.04 22.39
C LEU A 41 1.15 4.44 23.80
N ARG A 42 1.96 5.00 24.69
CA ARG A 42 1.89 4.72 26.12
C ARG A 42 0.69 5.46 26.70
N MET A 43 -0.19 4.73 27.39
CA MET A 43 -1.35 5.35 28.05
C MET A 43 -0.89 6.29 29.17
N PRO A 44 -1.47 7.50 29.29
CA PRO A 44 -1.07 8.46 30.32
C PRO A 44 -1.16 7.88 31.73
N LYS A 45 -0.10 8.13 32.54
CA LYS A 45 0.00 7.70 33.95
C LYS A 45 -0.18 6.19 34.16
N SER A 46 0.20 5.39 33.17
CA SER A 46 0.02 3.94 33.16
C SER A 46 1.23 3.21 32.55
N ASP A 47 1.38 1.94 32.89
CA ASP A 47 2.28 0.99 32.22
C ASP A 47 1.59 0.21 31.10
N LEU A 48 0.43 0.69 30.65
CA LEU A 48 -0.29 0.13 29.52
C LEU A 48 0.09 0.86 28.22
N VAL A 49 0.06 0.10 27.13
CA VAL A 49 0.27 0.57 25.78
C VAL A 49 -1.03 0.36 25.00
N LEU A 50 -1.47 1.41 24.31
CA LEU A 50 -2.55 1.36 23.36
C LEU A 50 -1.95 1.19 21.96
N VAL A 51 -2.48 0.25 21.17
CA VAL A 51 -1.95 -0.07 19.84
C VAL A 51 -3.06 -0.45 18.88
N THR A 52 -2.88 -0.16 17.60
CA THR A 52 -3.76 -0.69 16.56
C THR A 52 -3.66 -2.22 16.48
N PRO A 53 -4.75 -2.95 16.19
CA PRO A 53 -4.64 -4.36 15.84
C PRO A 53 -3.86 -4.50 14.52
N ARG A 54 -3.39 -5.71 14.24
CA ARG A 54 -2.90 -6.06 12.91
C ARG A 54 -3.99 -5.77 11.87
N PHE A 55 -3.64 -5.00 10.86
CA PHE A 55 -4.58 -4.63 9.81
C PHE A 55 -4.89 -5.82 8.89
N GLY A 56 -6.13 -5.84 8.40
CA GLY A 56 -6.67 -6.83 7.47
C GLY A 56 -8.06 -6.39 7.02
N ARG A 57 -8.79 -7.21 6.25
CA ARG A 57 -10.13 -6.85 5.73
C ARG A 57 -11.12 -6.39 6.81
N ASP A 58 -11.00 -6.94 8.02
CA ASP A 58 -11.88 -6.65 9.16
C ASP A 58 -11.43 -5.40 9.95
N CYS A 59 -10.23 -4.90 9.70
CA CYS A 59 -9.68 -3.70 10.32
C CYS A 59 -8.69 -3.01 9.38
N LEU A 60 -9.21 -2.14 8.50
CA LEU A 60 -8.40 -1.38 7.56
C LEU A 60 -8.01 -0.03 8.18
N PRO A 61 -6.77 0.46 7.94
CA PRO A 61 -6.29 1.72 8.54
C PRO A 61 -7.13 2.94 8.14
N ARG A 62 -7.79 2.89 6.97
CA ARG A 62 -8.64 3.98 6.46
C ARG A 62 -9.99 4.10 7.16
N TYR A 63 -10.45 3.04 7.81
CA TYR A 63 -11.78 2.94 8.42
C TYR A 63 -11.74 2.60 9.91
N ILE A 64 -10.52 2.48 10.46
CA ILE A 64 -10.32 2.09 11.85
C ILE A 64 -10.98 3.07 12.81
N ARG A 65 -11.51 2.56 13.91
CA ARG A 65 -12.18 3.29 14.98
C ARG A 65 -11.47 3.08 16.33
N GLY A 66 -11.69 3.99 17.28
CA GLY A 66 -11.09 3.88 18.60
C GLY A 66 -11.47 2.59 19.34
N GLU A 67 -12.68 2.06 19.12
CA GLU A 67 -13.14 0.82 19.76
C GLU A 67 -12.40 -0.43 19.28
N GLN A 68 -11.63 -0.34 18.19
CA GLN A 68 -10.86 -1.45 17.64
C GLN A 68 -9.44 -1.54 18.20
N MET A 69 -8.99 -0.56 18.98
CA MET A 69 -7.64 -0.57 19.57
C MET A 69 -7.47 -1.72 20.57
N LEU A 70 -6.24 -2.20 20.68
CA LEU A 70 -5.82 -3.15 21.68
C LEU A 70 -5.11 -2.41 22.81
N VAL A 71 -5.38 -2.81 24.05
CA VAL A 71 -4.60 -2.39 25.22
C VAL A 71 -3.73 -3.56 25.65
N CYS A 72 -2.42 -3.34 25.79
CA CYS A 72 -1.49 -4.37 26.25
C CYS A 72 -0.58 -3.87 27.37
N ASP A 73 -0.03 -4.81 28.14
CA ASP A 73 1.00 -4.52 29.13
C ASP A 73 2.39 -4.37 28.49
N LEU A 74 3.40 -3.97 29.27
CA LEU A 74 4.79 -3.89 28.83
C LEU A 74 5.44 -5.27 28.59
N GLN A 75 4.71 -6.37 28.70
CA GLN A 75 5.18 -7.70 28.31
C GLN A 75 4.60 -8.11 26.95
N GLY A 76 3.72 -7.30 26.36
CA GLY A 76 3.05 -7.59 25.09
C GLY A 76 1.84 -8.50 25.24
N ASN A 77 1.29 -8.66 26.46
CA ASN A 77 0.04 -9.38 26.65
C ASN A 77 -1.14 -8.43 26.41
N VAL A 78 -2.09 -8.85 25.58
CA VAL A 78 -3.33 -8.10 25.34
C VAL A 78 -4.23 -8.20 26.58
N ILE A 79 -4.53 -7.06 27.19
CA ILE A 79 -5.39 -6.89 28.36
C ILE A 79 -6.83 -6.56 27.93
N GLU A 80 -6.99 -5.77 26.87
CA GLU A 80 -8.29 -5.35 26.33
C GLU A 80 -8.25 -5.31 24.79
N GLY A 81 -9.41 -5.53 24.15
CA GLY A 81 -9.59 -5.49 22.70
C GLY A 81 -9.66 -6.89 22.06
N ARG A 82 -9.90 -6.92 20.75
CA ARG A 82 -9.98 -8.16 19.96
C ARG A 82 -9.13 -8.03 18.71
N GLY A 83 -8.30 -9.03 18.42
CA GLY A 83 -7.44 -9.06 17.26
C GLY A 83 -6.03 -9.53 17.61
N GLU A 84 -5.15 -9.52 16.62
CA GLU A 84 -3.74 -9.84 16.80
C GLU A 84 -2.91 -8.57 16.93
N LEU A 85 -1.80 -8.65 17.67
CA LEU A 85 -0.83 -7.56 17.70
C LEU A 85 -0.13 -7.41 16.33
N PRO A 86 0.28 -6.18 15.97
CA PRO A 86 1.03 -5.93 14.75
C PRO A 86 2.33 -6.74 14.67
N LEU A 87 2.78 -6.98 13.44
CA LEU A 87 4.09 -7.57 13.22
C LEU A 87 5.18 -6.64 13.77
N GLN A 88 6.24 -7.20 14.37
CA GLN A 88 7.34 -6.44 14.99
C GLN A 88 6.93 -5.52 16.15
N PHE A 89 5.72 -5.63 16.71
CA PHE A 89 5.29 -4.82 17.87
C PHE A 89 6.16 -4.99 19.13
N ALA A 90 6.96 -6.06 19.21
CA ALA A 90 7.98 -6.21 20.24
C ALA A 90 9.00 -5.05 20.24
N VAL A 91 9.18 -4.36 19.11
CA VAL A 91 10.01 -3.14 19.00
C VAL A 91 9.42 -2.02 19.85
N ASP A 92 8.13 -1.73 19.73
CA ASP A 92 7.41 -0.73 20.52
C ASP A 92 7.51 -1.04 22.02
N ILE A 93 7.28 -2.31 22.41
CA ILE A 93 7.41 -2.74 23.80
C ILE A 93 8.82 -2.49 24.34
N ALA A 94 9.85 -2.91 23.59
CA ALA A 94 11.24 -2.68 23.98
C ALA A 94 11.59 -1.18 24.04
N LEU A 95 10.99 -0.37 23.17
CA LEU A 95 11.14 1.08 23.15
C LEU A 95 10.55 1.69 24.44
N TYR A 96 9.31 1.35 24.77
CA TYR A 96 8.61 1.87 25.94
C TYR A 96 9.24 1.41 27.26
N GLN A 97 9.70 0.17 27.36
CA GLN A 97 10.39 -0.34 28.55
C GLN A 97 11.68 0.41 28.85
N LYS A 98 12.47 0.74 27.81
CA LYS A 98 13.81 1.34 27.96
C LYS A 98 13.80 2.86 27.97
N ASN A 99 12.74 3.48 27.43
CA ASN A 99 12.67 4.93 27.25
C ASN A 99 11.35 5.49 27.78
N PRO A 100 11.24 5.76 29.10
CA PRO A 100 10.03 6.30 29.71
C PRO A 100 9.60 7.69 29.19
N ARG A 101 10.48 8.38 28.44
CA ARG A 101 10.21 9.70 27.84
C ARG A 101 9.51 9.60 26.47
N LEU A 102 9.53 8.43 25.83
CA LEU A 102 8.82 8.22 24.58
C LEU A 102 7.39 7.79 24.89
N GLY A 103 6.44 8.52 24.31
CA GLY A 103 5.01 8.31 24.53
C GLY A 103 4.28 7.76 23.32
N ALA A 104 4.89 7.78 22.13
CA ALA A 104 4.29 7.21 20.92
C ALA A 104 5.33 6.61 19.97
N CYS A 105 4.86 5.66 19.16
CA CYS A 105 5.62 5.08 18.06
C CYS A 105 4.69 4.76 16.89
N ILE A 106 5.12 5.04 15.67
CA ILE A 106 4.43 4.60 14.45
C ILE A 106 5.40 3.86 13.54
N PHE A 107 4.90 2.79 12.93
CA PHE A 107 5.58 2.05 11.87
C PHE A 107 4.78 2.23 10.57
N VAL A 108 5.41 2.86 9.60
CA VAL A 108 4.75 3.35 8.38
C VAL A 108 5.58 2.97 7.15
N SER A 109 5.01 3.16 5.97
CA SER A 109 5.61 2.82 4.67
C SER A 109 5.43 3.94 3.63
N PRO A 110 5.93 5.16 3.93
CA PRO A 110 5.93 6.28 3.00
C PRO A 110 6.77 5.96 1.75
N GLU A 111 6.18 6.12 0.55
CA GLU A 111 6.72 5.59 -0.71
C GLU A 111 8.12 6.13 -1.03
N THR A 112 8.29 7.45 -0.99
CA THR A 112 9.54 8.10 -1.41
C THR A 112 10.62 7.95 -0.35
N ALA A 113 10.25 8.06 0.92
CA ALA A 113 11.17 7.80 2.02
C ALA A 113 11.61 6.32 2.05
N MET A 114 10.74 5.36 1.76
CA MET A 114 11.15 3.96 1.59
C MET A 114 12.13 3.81 0.42
N ALA A 115 11.89 4.45 -0.72
CA ALA A 115 12.80 4.45 -1.85
C ALA A 115 14.20 5.00 -1.48
N ALA A 116 14.27 6.05 -0.66
CA ALA A 116 15.53 6.54 -0.09
C ALA A 116 16.21 5.49 0.80
N GLY A 117 15.43 4.84 1.68
CA GLY A 117 15.93 3.78 2.56
C GLY A 117 16.50 2.57 1.81
N ILE A 118 15.89 2.16 0.69
CA ILE A 118 16.33 1.04 -0.16
C ILE A 118 17.76 1.24 -0.70
N THR A 119 18.13 2.48 -1.03
CA THR A 119 19.48 2.81 -1.54
C THR A 119 20.44 3.23 -0.43
N ARG A 120 19.93 3.48 0.78
CA ARG A 120 20.60 4.19 1.87
C ARG A 120 21.03 5.59 1.43
N ALA A 121 20.09 6.32 0.81
CA ALA A 121 20.30 7.68 0.37
C ALA A 121 20.63 8.58 1.56
N ASP A 122 21.58 9.49 1.36
CA ASP A 122 21.86 10.57 2.31
C ASP A 122 20.93 11.75 2.02
N LEU A 123 19.77 11.79 2.69
CA LEU A 123 18.77 12.83 2.51
C LEU A 123 19.37 14.19 2.92
N LYS A 124 19.47 15.10 1.95
CA LYS A 124 20.06 16.42 2.16
C LYS A 124 19.04 17.37 2.79
N PRO A 125 19.45 18.21 3.75
CA PRO A 125 18.60 19.24 4.35
C PRO A 125 18.42 20.40 3.38
N ILE A 126 17.46 20.29 2.46
CA ILE A 126 17.26 21.26 1.36
C ILE A 126 15.90 21.97 1.42
N THR A 127 15.07 21.66 2.40
CA THR A 127 13.73 22.26 2.59
C THR A 127 13.63 22.94 3.95
N HIS A 128 12.56 23.68 4.20
CA HIS A 128 12.44 24.53 5.38
C HIS A 128 12.29 23.71 6.68
N MET A 129 11.11 23.17 6.96
CA MET A 129 10.81 22.52 8.23
C MET A 129 11.39 21.10 8.32
N GLU A 130 11.49 20.42 7.18
CA GLU A 130 11.77 18.99 7.13
C GLU A 130 13.28 18.69 7.23
N SER A 131 14.14 19.70 7.02
CA SER A 131 15.59 19.57 7.12
C SER A 131 16.09 19.07 8.48
N GLU A 132 15.32 19.27 9.55
CA GLU A 132 15.65 18.77 10.89
C GLU A 132 15.82 17.24 10.89
N ILE A 133 14.96 16.53 10.13
CA ILE A 133 14.97 15.07 10.05
C ILE A 133 16.25 14.54 9.42
N ALA A 134 16.80 15.25 8.43
CA ALA A 134 18.07 14.89 7.78
C ALA A 134 19.23 14.76 8.78
N TYR A 135 19.19 15.48 9.90
CA TYR A 135 20.25 15.45 10.92
C TYR A 135 20.10 14.37 11.97
N ARG A 136 18.93 13.74 12.05
CA ARG A 136 18.67 12.73 13.09
C ARG A 136 18.15 11.40 12.55
N ILE A 137 17.95 11.25 11.24
CA ILE A 137 17.52 9.97 10.65
C ILE A 137 18.61 8.90 10.74
N ALA A 138 18.21 7.68 11.11
CA ALA A 138 19.07 6.51 11.11
C ALA A 138 18.59 5.45 10.11
N THR A 139 19.47 4.52 9.77
CA THR A 139 19.12 3.32 9.00
C THR A 139 19.51 2.08 9.79
N TRP A 140 18.57 1.16 9.99
CA TRP A 140 18.83 -0.10 10.66
C TRP A 140 19.53 -1.08 9.73
N ASP A 141 20.73 -1.53 10.12
CA ASP A 141 21.56 -2.44 9.32
C ASP A 141 21.31 -3.90 9.70
N SER A 142 20.13 -4.40 9.34
CA SER A 142 19.70 -5.77 9.63
C SER A 142 19.25 -6.51 8.36
N ALA A 143 19.53 -7.81 8.34
CA ALA A 143 19.10 -8.75 7.32
C ALA A 143 17.84 -9.55 7.71
N ALA A 144 17.12 -9.12 8.75
CA ALA A 144 15.94 -9.81 9.28
C ALA A 144 14.87 -8.83 9.78
N LEU A 145 13.65 -9.34 9.96
CA LEU A 145 12.61 -8.63 10.70
C LEU A 145 13.00 -8.57 12.20
N ALA A 146 12.49 -7.56 12.90
CA ALA A 146 12.61 -7.42 14.35
C ALA A 146 11.58 -8.28 15.09
N ASP A 147 11.56 -9.59 14.81
CA ASP A 147 10.62 -10.57 15.35
C ASP A 147 11.15 -11.33 16.58
N SER A 148 12.41 -11.12 16.96
CA SER A 148 13.00 -11.62 18.20
C SER A 148 13.26 -10.49 19.19
N ALA A 149 13.26 -10.81 20.49
CA ALA A 149 13.52 -9.85 21.56
C ALA A 149 14.89 -9.14 21.43
N ALA A 150 15.90 -9.83 20.89
CA ALA A 150 17.21 -9.26 20.63
C ALA A 150 17.16 -8.20 19.52
N MET A 151 16.57 -8.53 18.37
CA MET A 151 16.45 -7.63 17.23
C MET A 151 15.53 -6.43 17.54
N ALA A 152 14.40 -6.67 18.19
CA ALA A 152 13.53 -5.62 18.71
C ALA A 152 14.27 -4.70 19.69
N GLY A 153 15.11 -5.29 20.54
CA GLY A 153 15.93 -4.57 21.50
C GLY A 153 17.05 -3.72 20.88
N GLU A 154 17.53 -4.07 19.69
CA GLU A 154 18.50 -3.31 18.91
C GLU A 154 17.82 -2.16 18.16
N LEU A 155 16.78 -2.48 17.40
CA LEU A 155 16.02 -1.49 16.62
C LEU A 155 15.41 -0.41 17.53
N SER A 156 14.86 -0.79 18.69
CA SER A 156 14.34 0.19 19.67
C SER A 156 15.40 1.17 20.19
N LYS A 157 16.65 0.74 20.37
CA LYS A 157 17.74 1.65 20.77
C LYS A 157 18.05 2.65 19.66
N LEU A 158 18.04 2.18 18.41
CA LEU A 158 18.29 3.04 17.26
C LEU A 158 17.19 4.10 17.14
N ILE A 159 15.92 3.68 17.21
CA ILE A 159 14.75 4.57 17.20
C ILE A 159 14.83 5.59 18.34
N ALA A 160 15.19 5.16 19.56
CA ALA A 160 15.30 6.08 20.70
C ALA A 160 16.40 7.15 20.52
N GLY A 161 17.48 6.82 19.80
CA GLY A 161 18.59 7.73 19.53
C GLY A 161 18.34 8.69 18.36
N SER A 162 17.58 8.26 17.35
CA SER A 162 17.35 8.99 16.10
C SER A 162 15.98 9.67 16.03
N GLY A 163 14.97 9.13 16.71
CA GLY A 163 13.57 9.47 16.55
C GLY A 163 12.96 8.99 15.22
N VAL A 164 13.76 8.82 14.16
CA VAL A 164 13.35 8.32 12.84
C VAL A 164 14.34 7.28 12.35
N THR A 165 13.85 6.10 11.98
CA THR A 165 14.71 5.00 11.52
C THR A 165 14.14 4.33 10.28
N HIS A 166 14.92 4.28 9.20
CA HIS A 166 14.65 3.41 8.07
C HIS A 166 14.92 1.96 8.43
N GLN A 167 13.98 1.07 8.10
CA GLN A 167 14.21 -0.36 7.93
C GLN A 167 14.15 -0.64 6.43
N PRO A 168 15.30 -0.66 5.72
CA PRO A 168 15.37 -0.69 4.26
C PRO A 168 14.47 -1.77 3.63
N GLY A 169 13.63 -1.34 2.69
CA GLY A 169 12.69 -2.20 1.96
C GLY A 169 11.52 -2.78 2.78
N ILE A 170 11.43 -2.48 4.08
CA ILE A 170 10.29 -2.88 4.93
C ILE A 170 9.43 -1.68 5.32
N GLY A 171 10.02 -0.60 5.85
CA GLY A 171 9.27 0.59 6.29
C GLY A 171 10.11 1.60 7.06
N VAL A 172 9.43 2.51 7.76
CA VAL A 172 10.02 3.57 8.59
C VAL A 172 9.41 3.54 9.98
N TRP A 173 10.26 3.61 10.98
CA TRP A 173 9.89 3.74 12.38
C TRP A 173 10.05 5.20 12.82
N VAL A 174 9.03 5.73 13.50
CA VAL A 174 9.08 7.08 14.07
C VAL A 174 8.67 7.01 15.54
N GLY A 175 9.59 7.36 16.43
CA GLY A 175 9.36 7.46 17.88
C GLY A 175 9.31 8.91 18.33
N GLY A 176 8.37 9.24 19.20
CA GLY A 176 8.14 10.60 19.67
C GLY A 176 7.58 10.63 21.10
N LYS A 177 7.45 11.83 21.65
CA LYS A 177 6.82 12.03 22.96
C LYS A 177 5.30 11.85 22.86
N GLU A 178 4.74 12.24 21.73
CA GLU A 178 3.30 12.25 21.48
C GLU A 178 3.01 11.80 20.05
N LEU A 179 1.77 11.35 19.81
CA LEU A 179 1.39 10.75 18.54
C LEU A 179 1.41 11.75 17.37
N SER A 180 1.05 13.02 17.62
CA SER A 180 1.08 14.09 16.62
C SER A 180 2.51 14.41 16.15
N GLU A 181 3.48 14.38 17.06
CA GLU A 181 4.91 14.53 16.73
C GLU A 181 5.38 13.41 15.79
N CYS A 182 4.96 12.16 16.06
CA CYS A 182 5.24 11.02 15.20
C CYS A 182 4.62 11.20 13.79
N LEU A 183 3.34 11.56 13.72
CA LEU A 183 2.64 11.77 12.45
C LEU A 183 3.27 12.89 11.61
N MET A 184 3.55 14.03 12.24
CA MET A 184 4.20 15.17 11.60
C MET A 184 5.59 14.80 11.09
N THR A 185 6.38 14.08 11.89
CA THR A 185 7.73 13.64 11.50
C THR A 185 7.68 12.66 10.31
N ALA A 186 6.73 11.72 10.26
CA ALA A 186 6.56 10.84 9.10
C ALA A 186 6.17 11.63 7.83
N TYR A 187 5.27 12.61 7.97
CA TYR A 187 4.84 13.48 6.88
C TYR A 187 6.00 14.32 6.33
N HIS A 188 6.79 14.94 7.21
CA HIS A 188 7.97 15.72 6.84
C HIS A 188 9.07 14.87 6.20
N LEU A 189 9.29 13.64 6.69
CA LEU A 189 10.25 12.73 6.08
C LEU A 189 9.89 12.41 4.62
N GLU A 190 8.61 12.11 4.37
CA GLU A 190 8.15 11.82 3.01
C GLU A 190 8.34 13.04 2.10
N TYR A 191 8.01 14.24 2.57
CA TYR A 191 8.23 15.48 1.82
C TYR A 191 9.72 15.75 1.54
N LEU A 192 10.59 15.59 2.55
CA LEU A 192 12.04 15.74 2.40
C LEU A 192 12.60 14.75 1.37
N ALA A 193 12.13 13.50 1.40
CA ALA A 193 12.53 12.48 0.45
C ALA A 193 12.10 12.87 -0.98
N GLN A 194 10.87 13.36 -1.17
CA GLN A 194 10.38 13.85 -2.47
C GLN A 194 11.24 14.98 -3.02
N ALA A 195 11.58 15.97 -2.20
CA ALA A 195 12.48 17.05 -2.61
C ALA A 195 13.85 16.52 -3.03
N ASN A 196 14.39 15.54 -2.30
CA ASN A 196 15.68 14.93 -2.60
C ASN A 196 15.67 14.10 -3.90
N VAL A 197 14.58 13.39 -4.24
CA VAL A 197 14.45 12.70 -5.54
C VAL A 197 14.58 13.67 -6.69
N ILE A 198 13.86 14.79 -6.59
CA ILE A 198 13.86 15.83 -7.63
C ILE A 198 15.27 16.43 -7.76
N ALA A 199 15.90 16.75 -6.62
CA ALA A 199 17.24 17.31 -6.57
C ALA A 199 18.32 16.35 -7.11
N ALA A 200 18.20 15.04 -6.91
CA ALA A 200 19.21 14.05 -7.31
C ALA A 200 19.47 13.98 -8.83
N ARG A 201 18.59 14.54 -9.66
CA ARG A 201 18.74 14.65 -11.12
C ARG A 201 19.23 16.01 -11.60
N MET A 202 19.36 16.99 -10.71
CA MET A 202 19.83 18.31 -11.07
C MET A 202 21.36 18.34 -11.06
N ASP A 203 21.97 18.75 -12.17
CA ASP A 203 23.41 19.01 -12.26
C ASP A 203 23.73 20.41 -11.69
N ALA A 204 23.33 20.64 -10.43
CA ALA A 204 23.44 21.93 -9.75
C ALA A 204 23.92 21.72 -8.31
N GLU A 205 24.73 22.66 -7.82
CA GLU A 205 25.14 22.68 -6.41
C GLU A 205 23.93 22.98 -5.52
N LEU A 206 23.58 22.04 -4.66
CA LEU A 206 22.45 22.20 -3.73
C LEU A 206 22.85 23.08 -2.56
N ARG A 207 22.11 24.18 -2.36
CA ARG A 207 22.21 24.97 -1.13
C ARG A 207 21.51 24.23 0.00
N MET A 208 22.29 23.79 0.98
CA MET A 208 21.77 23.12 2.17
C MET A 208 21.37 24.15 3.25
N VAL A 209 20.26 23.89 3.93
CA VAL A 209 19.95 24.49 5.23
C VAL A 209 21.00 23.98 6.21
N VAL A 210 21.53 24.85 7.07
CA VAL A 210 22.49 24.47 8.11
C VAL A 210 21.75 24.13 9.41
N ARG A 211 22.34 23.25 10.23
CA ARG A 211 21.69 22.74 11.45
C ARG A 211 21.24 23.84 12.40
N GLU A 212 22.04 24.88 12.58
CA GLU A 212 21.69 26.00 13.45
C GLU A 212 20.42 26.72 13.00
N ASP A 213 20.24 26.91 11.68
CA ASP A 213 19.05 27.55 11.14
C ASP A 213 17.83 26.61 11.23
N SER A 214 18.04 25.32 10.97
CA SER A 214 17.01 24.29 11.17
C SER A 214 16.51 24.25 12.62
N ASP A 215 17.42 24.27 13.60
CA ASP A 215 17.11 24.22 15.03
C ASP A 215 16.35 25.49 15.47
N LYS A 216 16.73 26.66 14.95
CA LYS A 216 16.04 27.93 15.21
C LYS A 216 14.61 27.90 14.68
N LEU A 217 14.41 27.45 13.44
CA LEU A 217 13.09 27.32 12.84
C LEU A 217 12.23 26.35 13.66
N TRP A 218 12.77 25.18 13.98
CA TRP A 218 12.05 24.19 14.77
C TRP A 218 11.60 24.72 16.13
N THR A 219 12.46 25.48 16.80
CA THR A 219 12.15 26.10 18.09
C THR A 219 11.01 27.14 17.97
N GLN A 220 10.93 27.88 16.87
CA GLN A 220 9.85 28.86 16.64
C GLN A 220 8.48 28.20 16.43
N PHE A 221 8.45 26.97 15.91
CA PHE A 221 7.24 26.17 15.73
C PHE A 221 6.96 25.22 16.91
N SER A 222 7.70 25.35 18.02
CA SER A 222 7.52 24.50 19.20
C SER A 222 6.13 24.71 19.81
N GLY A 223 5.28 23.70 19.61
CA GLY A 223 3.88 23.73 20.02
C GLY A 223 3.01 22.75 19.23
N HIS A 224 3.36 22.42 17.99
CA HIS A 224 2.68 21.44 17.10
C HIS A 224 1.15 21.61 16.91
N HIS A 225 0.49 22.54 17.62
CA HIS A 225 -0.96 22.71 17.63
C HIS A 225 -1.55 23.00 16.24
N HIS A 226 -0.80 23.68 15.37
CA HIS A 226 -1.20 23.89 13.98
C HIS A 226 -1.22 22.59 13.16
N TYR A 227 -0.32 21.64 13.44
CA TYR A 227 -0.34 20.32 12.82
C TYR A 227 -1.48 19.46 13.37
N ASP A 228 -1.81 19.58 14.66
CA ASP A 228 -2.97 18.90 15.23
C ASP A 228 -4.26 19.32 14.53
N GLU A 229 -4.48 20.64 14.38
CA GLU A 229 -5.63 21.19 13.65
C GLU A 229 -5.60 20.81 12.17
N PHE A 230 -4.44 20.88 11.52
CA PHE A 230 -4.26 20.48 10.13
C PHE A 230 -4.62 19.01 9.93
N PHE A 231 -4.05 18.08 10.68
CA PHE A 231 -4.32 16.66 10.53
C PHE A 231 -5.73 16.28 10.96
N ALA A 232 -6.31 16.96 11.97
CA ALA A 232 -7.72 16.81 12.30
C ALA A 232 -8.64 17.25 11.15
N SER A 233 -8.27 18.31 10.42
CA SER A 233 -9.02 18.74 9.24
C SER A 233 -8.90 17.78 8.05
N LEU A 234 -7.87 16.95 8.04
CA LEU A 234 -7.63 15.95 6.99
C LEU A 234 -8.25 14.60 7.29
N ASP A 235 -8.65 14.32 8.54
CA ASP A 235 -9.22 13.03 8.88
C ASP A 235 -10.52 12.77 8.10
N PRO A 236 -10.59 11.73 7.25
CA PRO A 236 -11.82 11.40 6.54
C PRO A 236 -12.94 10.92 7.48
N GLY A 237 -12.65 10.68 8.76
CA GLY A 237 -13.55 10.09 9.71
C GLY A 237 -13.70 8.58 9.50
N ALA A 238 -14.33 7.91 10.46
CA ALA A 238 -14.50 6.48 10.37
C ALA A 238 -15.71 6.09 9.50
N GLY A 239 -15.42 5.53 8.32
CA GLY A 239 -16.41 4.96 7.40
C GLY A 239 -16.56 3.44 7.51
N SER A 240 -17.41 2.86 6.66
CA SER A 240 -17.38 1.45 6.29
C SER A 240 -16.66 1.28 4.96
N HIS A 241 -16.18 0.06 4.68
CA HIS A 241 -15.58 -0.23 3.39
C HIS A 241 -16.60 -0.03 2.25
N PRO A 242 -16.28 0.77 1.20
CA PRO A 242 -17.22 1.22 0.18
C PRO A 242 -17.81 0.08 -0.66
N TYR A 243 -17.15 -1.08 -0.70
CA TYR A 243 -17.67 -2.24 -1.41
C TYR A 243 -19.02 -2.72 -0.88
N HIS A 244 -19.29 -2.61 0.43
CA HIS A 244 -20.57 -3.07 0.98
C HIS A 244 -21.76 -2.23 0.49
N GLU A 245 -21.59 -0.91 0.48
CA GLU A 245 -22.59 0.01 -0.06
C GLU A 245 -22.74 -0.18 -1.57
N TYR A 246 -21.62 -0.35 -2.27
CA TYR A 246 -21.63 -0.65 -3.70
C TYR A 246 -22.41 -1.92 -3.99
N LEU A 247 -22.12 -3.02 -3.28
CA LEU A 247 -22.81 -4.29 -3.43
C LEU A 247 -24.32 -4.15 -3.16
N ALA A 248 -24.71 -3.45 -2.08
CA ALA A 248 -26.11 -3.22 -1.75
C ALA A 248 -26.88 -2.44 -2.82
N GLN A 249 -26.23 -1.50 -3.50
CA GLN A 249 -26.83 -0.71 -4.59
C GLN A 249 -26.94 -1.51 -5.91
N HIS A 250 -26.13 -2.54 -6.08
CA HIS A 250 -25.89 -3.21 -7.36
C HIS A 250 -26.30 -4.68 -7.41
N THR A 251 -26.81 -5.23 -6.31
CA THR A 251 -27.26 -6.63 -6.24
C THR A 251 -28.73 -6.69 -5.80
N PRO A 252 -29.70 -6.69 -6.73
CA PRO A 252 -31.10 -6.92 -6.41
C PRO A 252 -31.35 -8.42 -6.14
N GLY A 253 -31.40 -8.80 -4.87
CA GLY A 253 -31.57 -10.20 -4.46
C GLY A 253 -30.27 -11.01 -4.59
N ARG A 254 -29.94 -11.82 -3.57
CA ARG A 254 -28.63 -12.49 -3.44
C ARG A 254 -28.41 -13.62 -4.46
N GLU A 255 -28.21 -13.28 -5.74
CA GLU A 255 -27.67 -14.21 -6.73
C GLU A 255 -26.15 -14.05 -6.83
N GLN A 256 -25.41 -15.14 -6.64
CA GLN A 256 -23.95 -15.20 -6.72
C GLN A 256 -23.38 -14.60 -8.02
N PHE A 257 -24.18 -14.63 -9.09
CA PHE A 257 -23.83 -14.08 -10.39
C PHE A 257 -23.73 -12.54 -10.40
N GLU A 258 -24.69 -11.85 -9.77
CA GLU A 258 -24.71 -10.38 -9.71
C GLU A 258 -23.66 -9.84 -8.72
N GLU A 259 -23.42 -10.56 -7.62
CA GLU A 259 -22.32 -10.25 -6.71
C GLU A 259 -20.97 -10.30 -7.43
N LEU A 260 -20.71 -11.34 -8.22
CA LEU A 260 -19.46 -11.46 -8.99
C LEU A 260 -19.28 -10.32 -10.00
N LYS A 261 -20.35 -9.91 -10.70
CA LYS A 261 -20.28 -8.73 -11.59
C LYS A 261 -19.93 -7.47 -10.82
N ALA A 262 -20.52 -7.28 -9.63
CA ALA A 262 -20.18 -6.16 -8.76
C ALA A 262 -18.72 -6.22 -8.29
N THR A 263 -18.20 -7.39 -7.92
CA THR A 263 -16.78 -7.55 -7.55
C THR A 263 -15.84 -7.20 -8.70
N ILE A 264 -16.16 -7.63 -9.94
CA ILE A 264 -15.37 -7.28 -11.14
C ILE A 264 -15.39 -5.77 -11.37
N ALA A 265 -16.57 -5.14 -11.38
CA ALA A 265 -16.71 -3.70 -11.58
C ALA A 265 -15.98 -2.89 -10.49
N PHE A 266 -16.08 -3.31 -9.23
CA PHE A 266 -15.36 -2.67 -8.12
C PHE A 266 -13.84 -2.81 -8.27
N SER A 267 -13.37 -3.98 -8.73
CA SER A 267 -11.94 -4.24 -9.00
C SER A 267 -11.38 -3.35 -10.10
N CYS A 268 -12.15 -3.12 -11.18
CA CYS A 268 -11.79 -2.16 -12.22
C CYS A 268 -11.54 -0.77 -11.64
N ARG A 269 -12.42 -0.29 -10.76
CA ARG A 269 -12.24 1.03 -10.13
C ARG A 269 -11.06 1.06 -9.16
N ALA A 270 -10.82 -0.02 -8.41
CA ALA A 270 -9.65 -0.12 -7.54
C ALA A 270 -8.32 -0.02 -8.32
N LEU A 271 -8.28 -0.65 -9.50
CA LEU A 271 -7.19 -0.55 -10.47
C LEU A 271 -7.05 0.89 -11.02
N TRP A 272 -8.17 1.51 -11.41
CA TRP A 272 -8.19 2.90 -11.88
C TRP A 272 -7.65 3.92 -10.87
N GLU A 273 -7.84 3.70 -9.56
CA GLU A 273 -7.29 4.57 -8.53
C GLU A 273 -5.75 4.52 -8.42
N ARG A 274 -5.06 3.56 -9.07
CA ARG A 274 -3.58 3.55 -9.11
C ARG A 274 -3.00 4.63 -10.02
N GLY A 275 -3.77 5.12 -10.99
CA GLY A 275 -3.34 6.18 -11.91
C GLY A 275 -2.29 5.76 -12.95
N THR A 276 -2.01 4.46 -13.09
CA THR A 276 -0.98 3.91 -14.00
C THR A 276 -1.54 3.35 -15.32
N LEU A 277 -2.87 3.29 -15.44
CA LEU A 277 -3.60 2.59 -16.51
C LEU A 277 -3.97 3.50 -17.69
N VAL A 278 -4.18 2.87 -18.85
CA VAL A 278 -4.72 3.45 -20.08
C VAL A 278 -6.24 3.26 -20.13
N ALA A 279 -6.92 3.65 -19.05
CA ALA A 279 -8.36 3.85 -18.88
C ALA A 279 -9.35 2.80 -19.43
N PHE A 280 -9.43 2.64 -20.75
CA PHE A 280 -10.44 1.88 -21.49
C PHE A 280 -9.87 0.68 -22.25
N LEU A 281 -8.56 0.41 -22.15
CA LEU A 281 -7.91 -0.70 -22.84
C LEU A 281 -7.74 -1.94 -21.96
N GLU A 282 -7.93 -1.78 -20.66
CA GLU A 282 -7.83 -2.84 -19.67
C GLU A 282 -9.08 -3.74 -19.74
N HIS A 283 -8.90 -5.00 -19.37
CA HIS A 283 -10.03 -5.90 -19.21
C HIS A 283 -9.82 -6.94 -18.11
N ILE A 284 -10.91 -7.23 -17.40
CA ILE A 284 -10.98 -8.29 -16.40
C ILE A 284 -11.94 -9.35 -16.93
N SER A 285 -11.60 -10.63 -16.75
CA SER A 285 -12.56 -11.71 -16.85
C SER A 285 -12.55 -12.63 -15.66
N HIS A 286 -13.69 -13.26 -15.40
CA HIS A 286 -13.83 -14.27 -14.36
C HIS A 286 -14.66 -15.46 -14.85
N ARG A 287 -14.14 -16.67 -14.64
CA ARG A 287 -14.79 -17.95 -14.93
C ARG A 287 -16.06 -18.10 -14.10
N LEU A 288 -17.16 -18.56 -14.71
CA LEU A 288 -18.33 -18.97 -13.93
C LEU A 288 -18.13 -20.41 -13.40
N PRO A 289 -18.68 -20.72 -12.20
CA PRO A 289 -18.57 -22.06 -11.63
C PRO A 289 -19.18 -23.17 -12.50
N VAL A 290 -20.16 -22.82 -13.35
CA VAL A 290 -20.93 -23.76 -14.18
C VAL A 290 -20.92 -23.35 -15.66
N ASP A 291 -21.24 -24.31 -16.53
CA ASP A 291 -21.60 -24.14 -17.94
C ASP A 291 -20.51 -23.69 -18.93
N ASN A 292 -19.22 -23.79 -18.58
CA ASN A 292 -18.11 -23.39 -19.46
C ASN A 292 -18.27 -21.95 -20.00
N ARG A 293 -18.69 -21.04 -19.11
CA ARG A 293 -18.90 -19.62 -19.38
C ARG A 293 -18.01 -18.75 -18.51
N PHE A 294 -17.85 -17.49 -18.91
CA PHE A 294 -17.12 -16.50 -18.13
C PHE A 294 -17.74 -15.11 -18.30
N LEU A 295 -17.52 -14.27 -17.29
CA LEU A 295 -17.83 -12.86 -17.29
C LEU A 295 -16.61 -12.08 -17.76
N MET A 296 -16.82 -10.99 -18.51
CA MET A 296 -15.76 -10.07 -18.93
C MET A 296 -16.26 -8.63 -18.88
N THR A 297 -15.39 -7.70 -18.60
CA THR A 297 -15.69 -6.27 -18.72
C THR A 297 -16.00 -5.88 -20.18
N ALA A 298 -16.90 -4.93 -20.38
CA ALA A 298 -17.05 -4.25 -21.67
C ALA A 298 -15.82 -3.37 -21.98
N ALA A 299 -15.71 -2.91 -23.23
CA ALA A 299 -14.76 -1.86 -23.61
C ALA A 299 -15.22 -0.50 -23.05
N LYS A 300 -14.94 -0.25 -21.76
CA LYS A 300 -15.35 0.94 -21.02
C LYS A 300 -14.23 1.38 -20.09
N ASN A 301 -14.18 2.67 -19.78
CA ASN A 301 -13.27 3.20 -18.77
C ASN A 301 -13.48 2.49 -17.42
N TYR A 302 -12.40 1.96 -16.84
CA TYR A 302 -12.42 1.31 -15.54
C TYR A 302 -12.99 2.19 -14.41
N ARG A 303 -12.84 3.53 -14.51
CA ARG A 303 -13.45 4.50 -13.59
C ARG A 303 -14.96 4.33 -13.46
N ASP A 304 -15.60 4.08 -14.60
CA ASP A 304 -17.05 4.14 -14.76
C ASP A 304 -17.65 2.74 -14.91
N MET A 305 -16.86 1.69 -14.61
CA MET A 305 -17.29 0.30 -14.74
C MET A 305 -18.35 -0.02 -13.68
N ASP A 306 -19.49 -0.55 -14.12
CA ASP A 306 -20.59 -1.03 -13.26
C ASP A 306 -21.00 -2.47 -13.62
N PRO A 307 -21.81 -3.17 -12.80
CA PRO A 307 -22.11 -4.58 -13.02
C PRO A 307 -22.87 -4.80 -14.34
N GLN A 308 -23.67 -3.82 -14.77
CA GLN A 308 -24.35 -3.82 -16.06
C GLN A 308 -23.38 -3.74 -17.25
N ASP A 309 -22.14 -3.30 -17.02
CA ASP A 309 -21.09 -3.26 -18.03
C ASP A 309 -20.33 -4.60 -18.15
N ILE A 310 -20.73 -5.62 -17.39
CA ILE A 310 -20.12 -6.94 -17.43
C ILE A 310 -20.91 -7.85 -18.37
N THR A 311 -20.22 -8.39 -19.38
CA THR A 311 -20.77 -9.24 -20.43
C THR A 311 -20.49 -10.72 -20.14
N LEU A 312 -21.40 -11.58 -20.62
CA LEU A 312 -21.32 -13.04 -20.52
C LEU A 312 -20.86 -13.65 -21.84
N LEU A 313 -19.86 -14.53 -21.77
CA LEU A 313 -19.32 -15.27 -22.91
C LEU A 313 -19.19 -16.78 -22.63
N ASP A 314 -19.11 -17.59 -23.68
CA ASP A 314 -18.65 -18.98 -23.60
C ASP A 314 -17.15 -19.11 -23.93
N TYR A 315 -16.56 -20.30 -23.75
CA TYR A 315 -15.15 -20.55 -24.08
C TYR A 315 -14.81 -20.55 -25.58
N ALA A 316 -15.81 -20.41 -26.46
CA ALA A 316 -15.59 -20.12 -27.87
C ALA A 316 -15.65 -18.60 -28.16
N ALA A 317 -15.67 -17.77 -27.11
CA ALA A 317 -15.83 -16.31 -27.16
C ALA A 317 -17.11 -15.83 -27.86
N ASN A 318 -18.15 -16.66 -27.93
CA ASN A 318 -19.46 -16.22 -28.36
C ASN A 318 -20.03 -15.26 -27.30
N TRP A 319 -20.62 -14.17 -27.75
CA TRP A 319 -21.26 -13.18 -26.88
C TRP A 319 -22.68 -13.63 -26.57
N ILE A 320 -22.94 -13.99 -25.31
CA ILE A 320 -24.22 -14.56 -24.87
C ILE A 320 -25.19 -13.45 -24.45
N SER A 321 -24.75 -12.54 -23.59
CA SER A 321 -25.56 -11.44 -23.08
C SER A 321 -24.70 -10.32 -22.47
N GLY A 322 -25.33 -9.19 -22.14
CA GLY A 322 -24.65 -8.00 -21.64
C GLY A 322 -24.16 -7.08 -22.77
N PRO A 323 -23.32 -6.07 -22.48
CA PRO A 323 -22.78 -5.13 -23.46
C PRO A 323 -21.71 -5.76 -24.37
N ARG A 324 -21.28 -5.02 -25.40
CA ARG A 324 -20.27 -5.52 -26.36
C ARG A 324 -18.91 -5.79 -25.66
N PRO A 325 -18.37 -7.02 -25.75
CA PRO A 325 -17.03 -7.32 -25.23
C PRO A 325 -15.92 -6.65 -26.06
N PRO A 326 -14.74 -6.39 -25.47
CA PRO A 326 -13.56 -5.97 -26.22
C PRO A 326 -13.05 -7.08 -27.15
N GLY A 327 -12.23 -6.71 -28.14
CA GLY A 327 -11.67 -7.65 -29.12
C GLY A 327 -10.82 -8.76 -28.52
N PHE A 328 -10.20 -8.52 -27.36
CA PHE A 328 -9.33 -9.44 -26.62
C PHE A 328 -10.06 -10.61 -25.94
N LYS A 329 -11.39 -10.66 -26.03
CA LYS A 329 -12.21 -11.76 -25.50
C LYS A 329 -11.73 -13.16 -25.92
N TRP A 330 -11.11 -13.27 -27.10
CA TRP A 330 -10.63 -14.53 -27.64
C TRP A 330 -9.48 -15.11 -26.83
N PHE A 331 -8.57 -14.26 -26.33
CA PHE A 331 -7.45 -14.71 -25.52
C PHE A 331 -7.93 -15.17 -24.14
N HIS A 332 -8.79 -14.38 -23.50
CA HIS A 332 -9.44 -14.76 -22.25
C HIS A 332 -10.21 -16.08 -22.41
N ALA A 333 -11.01 -16.24 -23.47
CA ALA A 333 -11.73 -17.48 -23.73
C ALA A 333 -10.80 -18.68 -23.88
N GLN A 334 -9.65 -18.52 -24.56
CA GLN A 334 -8.68 -19.58 -24.74
C GLN A 334 -7.96 -19.94 -23.43
N ILE A 335 -7.57 -18.95 -22.62
CA ILE A 335 -7.06 -19.18 -21.26
C ILE A 335 -8.12 -19.94 -20.45
N MET A 336 -9.39 -19.51 -20.50
CA MET A 336 -10.48 -20.17 -19.78
C MET A 336 -10.72 -21.61 -20.28
N ALA A 337 -10.55 -21.88 -21.57
CA ALA A 337 -10.70 -23.22 -22.12
C ALA A 337 -9.57 -24.17 -21.66
N GLU A 338 -8.32 -23.71 -21.70
CA GLU A 338 -7.13 -24.56 -21.59
C GLU A 338 -6.51 -24.58 -20.19
N ARG A 339 -6.58 -23.48 -19.44
CA ARG A 339 -6.07 -23.36 -18.05
C ARG A 339 -7.22 -23.43 -17.05
N ARG A 340 -7.67 -24.66 -16.76
CA ARG A 340 -8.83 -24.91 -15.86
C ARG A 340 -8.59 -24.46 -14.42
N ASP A 341 -7.33 -24.33 -14.01
CA ASP A 341 -6.92 -23.77 -12.73
C ASP A 341 -7.19 -22.26 -12.63
N VAL A 342 -7.13 -21.53 -13.76
CA VAL A 342 -7.37 -20.09 -13.81
C VAL A 342 -8.86 -19.80 -13.68
N LYS A 343 -9.21 -18.95 -12.71
CA LYS A 343 -10.54 -18.39 -12.54
C LYS A 343 -10.64 -16.93 -12.94
N ALA A 344 -9.57 -16.16 -12.84
CA ALA A 344 -9.58 -14.74 -13.18
C ALA A 344 -8.40 -14.39 -14.07
N VAL A 345 -8.64 -13.46 -14.99
CA VAL A 345 -7.62 -12.85 -15.85
C VAL A 345 -7.76 -11.33 -15.75
N VAL A 346 -6.67 -10.64 -15.49
CA VAL A 346 -6.59 -9.17 -15.44
C VAL A 346 -5.52 -8.73 -16.43
N HIS A 347 -5.91 -7.94 -17.41
CA HIS A 347 -5.00 -7.29 -18.35
C HIS A 347 -4.79 -5.83 -17.98
N THR A 348 -3.53 -5.40 -17.93
CA THR A 348 -3.19 -4.01 -17.62
C THR A 348 -2.17 -3.42 -18.59
N HIS A 349 -2.28 -2.10 -18.80
CA HIS A 349 -1.34 -1.30 -19.57
C HIS A 349 -0.50 -0.38 -18.67
N ASP A 350 -0.09 -0.92 -17.53
CA ASP A 350 0.68 -0.21 -16.52
C ASP A 350 1.94 0.44 -17.09
N LEU A 351 2.28 1.63 -16.59
CA LEU A 351 3.36 2.47 -17.13
C LEU A 351 4.72 1.82 -16.88
N TYR A 352 5.04 1.52 -15.63
CA TYR A 352 6.37 1.03 -15.26
C TYR A 352 6.57 -0.41 -15.71
N GLY A 353 5.55 -1.26 -15.60
CA GLY A 353 5.56 -2.63 -16.14
C GLY A 353 5.96 -2.69 -17.62
N ARG A 354 5.36 -1.84 -18.46
CA ARG A 354 5.70 -1.75 -19.89
C ARG A 354 7.10 -1.20 -20.13
N VAL A 355 7.50 -0.14 -19.42
CA VAL A 355 8.83 0.46 -19.57
C VAL A 355 9.93 -0.54 -19.18
N TYR A 356 9.78 -1.24 -18.04
CA TYR A 356 10.78 -2.20 -17.56
C TYR A 356 10.87 -3.43 -18.46
N ALA A 357 9.75 -3.94 -18.94
CA ALA A 357 9.75 -5.06 -19.87
C ALA A 357 10.37 -4.68 -21.23
N ALA A 358 10.02 -3.52 -21.78
CA ALA A 358 10.60 -3.01 -23.02
C ALA A 358 12.13 -2.81 -22.92
N ALA A 359 12.61 -2.35 -21.77
CA ALA A 359 14.03 -2.17 -21.48
C ALA A 359 14.72 -3.45 -20.94
N GLN A 360 14.01 -4.59 -20.88
CA GLN A 360 14.48 -5.86 -20.33
C GLN A 360 15.19 -5.71 -18.96
N GLN A 361 14.64 -4.85 -18.11
CA GLN A 361 15.22 -4.52 -16.82
C GLN A 361 14.98 -5.63 -15.81
N ALA A 362 16.01 -5.97 -15.06
CA ALA A 362 15.90 -6.90 -13.95
C ALA A 362 15.09 -6.29 -12.80
N LEU A 363 14.32 -7.13 -12.09
CA LEU A 363 13.59 -6.76 -10.88
C LEU A 363 14.26 -7.41 -9.65
N PRO A 364 15.34 -6.83 -9.11
CA PRO A 364 15.93 -7.32 -7.88
C PRO A 364 14.93 -7.18 -6.72
N PRO A 365 14.85 -8.15 -5.79
CA PRO A 365 13.97 -8.09 -4.63
C PRO A 365 14.41 -6.99 -3.66
N VAL A 366 13.89 -5.78 -3.78
CA VAL A 366 14.39 -4.60 -3.02
C VAL A 366 13.47 -4.12 -1.90
N HIS A 367 12.19 -4.50 -1.92
CA HIS A 367 11.23 -4.17 -0.85
C HIS A 367 10.09 -5.18 -0.77
N ARG A 368 9.29 -5.09 0.30
CA ARG A 368 8.23 -6.08 0.62
C ARG A 368 7.00 -6.01 -0.29
N LEU A 369 6.50 -4.82 -0.60
CA LEU A 369 5.24 -4.64 -1.32
C LEU A 369 5.31 -5.25 -2.72
N GLY A 370 4.55 -6.32 -2.99
CA GLY A 370 4.57 -7.01 -4.28
C GLY A 370 5.77 -7.92 -4.53
N LEU A 371 6.58 -8.19 -3.51
CA LEU A 371 7.76 -9.06 -3.61
C LEU A 371 7.44 -10.44 -4.22
N LYS A 372 6.31 -11.04 -3.82
CA LYS A 372 5.87 -12.36 -4.28
C LYS A 372 5.64 -12.41 -5.79
N ILE A 373 5.00 -11.40 -6.36
CA ILE A 373 4.71 -11.35 -7.80
C ILE A 373 5.90 -10.80 -8.59
N ALA A 374 6.65 -9.84 -8.05
CA ALA A 374 7.83 -9.26 -8.70
C ALA A 374 8.94 -10.28 -8.94
N THR A 375 9.13 -11.22 -8.00
CA THR A 375 10.12 -12.31 -8.09
C THR A 375 9.70 -13.46 -9.01
N ARG A 376 8.45 -13.47 -9.52
CA ARG A 376 8.06 -14.40 -10.58
C ARG A 376 8.70 -13.99 -11.89
N ALA A 377 9.13 -14.99 -12.65
CA ALA A 377 9.54 -14.79 -14.04
C ALA A 377 8.43 -14.07 -14.81
N LEU A 378 8.83 -13.16 -15.69
CA LEU A 378 7.93 -12.47 -16.62
C LEU A 378 8.28 -12.91 -18.05
N PRO A 379 7.68 -14.00 -18.54
CA PRO A 379 7.78 -14.36 -19.94
C PRO A 379 7.32 -13.20 -20.82
N ILE A 380 8.06 -12.93 -21.89
CA ILE A 380 7.72 -11.88 -22.85
C ILE A 380 7.25 -12.53 -24.15
N TYR A 381 5.98 -12.32 -24.50
CA TYR A 381 5.50 -12.52 -25.85
C TYR A 381 6.10 -11.42 -26.75
N PRO A 382 6.88 -11.76 -27.79
CA PRO A 382 7.79 -10.80 -28.42
C PRO A 382 7.13 -9.84 -29.42
N ARG A 383 5.81 -9.83 -29.55
CA ARG A 383 5.09 -8.98 -30.51
C ARG A 383 4.14 -8.01 -29.80
N CYS A 384 3.91 -6.87 -30.45
CA CYS A 384 2.94 -5.85 -30.05
C CYS A 384 1.57 -6.02 -30.75
N ASP A 385 1.32 -7.20 -31.31
CA ASP A 385 0.10 -7.51 -32.06
C ASP A 385 -1.13 -7.47 -31.15
N LEU A 386 -2.29 -7.14 -31.71
CA LEU A 386 -3.55 -7.43 -31.02
C LEU A 386 -3.70 -8.95 -30.92
N ILE A 387 -3.92 -9.48 -29.71
CA ILE A 387 -4.07 -10.92 -29.46
C ILE A 387 -5.46 -11.40 -29.89
N VAL A 388 -5.68 -11.39 -31.21
CA VAL A 388 -6.94 -11.74 -31.85
C VAL A 388 -6.78 -12.98 -32.73
N ASP A 389 -5.73 -13.11 -33.53
CA ASP A 389 -5.59 -14.23 -34.46
C ASP A 389 -5.19 -15.53 -33.74
N PRO A 390 -5.76 -16.70 -34.10
CA PRO A 390 -5.52 -17.96 -33.37
C PRO A 390 -4.04 -18.30 -33.12
N ASP A 391 -3.15 -18.08 -34.10
CA ASP A 391 -1.72 -18.38 -33.98
C ASP A 391 -1.01 -17.41 -33.02
N VAL A 392 -1.42 -16.14 -33.01
CA VAL A 392 -0.95 -15.11 -32.08
C VAL A 392 -1.38 -15.48 -30.66
N ARG A 393 -2.65 -15.85 -30.46
CA ARG A 393 -3.17 -16.27 -29.14
C ARG A 393 -2.48 -17.52 -28.62
N ARG A 394 -2.25 -18.52 -29.47
CA ARG A 394 -1.50 -19.73 -29.12
C ARG A 394 -0.10 -19.37 -28.63
N SER A 395 0.61 -18.53 -29.38
CA SER A 395 1.98 -18.12 -29.02
C SER A 395 2.05 -17.37 -27.69
N ALA A 396 1.09 -16.48 -27.41
CA ALA A 396 1.01 -15.78 -26.13
C ALA A 396 0.62 -16.71 -24.97
N LEU A 397 -0.29 -17.67 -25.21
CA LEU A 397 -0.63 -18.69 -24.21
C LEU A 397 0.56 -19.61 -23.91
N ASP A 398 1.32 -20.00 -24.93
CA ASP A 398 2.53 -20.80 -24.77
C ASP A 398 3.60 -20.03 -23.99
N ALA A 399 3.72 -18.71 -24.20
CA ALA A 399 4.59 -17.84 -23.41
C ALA A 399 4.13 -17.71 -21.95
N LEU A 400 2.83 -17.59 -21.70
CA LEU A 400 2.25 -17.64 -20.35
C LEU A 400 2.54 -18.99 -19.67
N GLY A 401 2.45 -20.09 -20.41
CA GLY A 401 2.68 -21.44 -19.93
C GLY A 401 1.82 -21.76 -18.71
N ASN A 402 2.46 -22.19 -17.62
CA ASN A 402 1.83 -22.43 -16.31
C ASN A 402 2.07 -21.27 -15.32
N GLY A 403 2.67 -20.17 -15.78
CA GLY A 403 2.96 -19.01 -14.94
C GLY A 403 1.70 -18.21 -14.59
N PRO A 404 1.81 -17.29 -13.61
CA PRO A 404 0.74 -16.39 -13.22
C PRO A 404 0.72 -15.08 -14.02
N VAL A 405 1.71 -14.83 -14.86
CA VAL A 405 1.88 -13.55 -15.55
C VAL A 405 2.59 -13.74 -16.90
N VAL A 406 2.20 -12.97 -17.91
CA VAL A 406 2.90 -12.84 -19.19
C VAL A 406 2.87 -11.37 -19.63
N HIS A 407 3.97 -10.91 -20.21
CA HIS A 407 4.05 -9.57 -20.79
C HIS A 407 4.03 -9.63 -22.31
N GLU A 408 3.24 -8.78 -22.94
CA GLU A 408 3.21 -8.59 -24.38
C GLU A 408 4.08 -7.39 -24.75
N ALA A 409 5.17 -7.63 -25.48
CA ALA A 409 6.15 -6.61 -25.80
C ALA A 409 5.50 -5.39 -26.48
N GLY A 410 5.56 -4.23 -25.82
CA GLY A 410 5.00 -2.98 -26.34
C GLY A 410 3.47 -2.87 -26.26
N HIS A 411 2.79 -3.81 -25.59
CA HIS A 411 1.34 -3.82 -25.42
C HIS A 411 0.91 -3.70 -23.95
N GLY A 412 0.93 -4.82 -23.21
CA GLY A 412 0.36 -4.92 -21.87
C GLY A 412 0.83 -6.15 -21.10
N THR A 413 0.23 -6.40 -19.94
CA THR A 413 0.56 -7.55 -19.09
C THR A 413 -0.72 -8.24 -18.64
N ASP A 414 -0.79 -9.56 -18.87
CA ASP A 414 -1.87 -10.40 -18.35
C ASP A 414 -1.43 -11.08 -17.05
N PHE A 415 -2.29 -10.98 -16.05
CA PHE A 415 -2.20 -11.66 -14.77
C PHE A 415 -3.31 -12.70 -14.66
N VAL A 416 -2.97 -13.93 -14.31
CA VAL A 416 -3.92 -15.03 -14.16
C VAL A 416 -3.85 -15.63 -12.76
N ALA A 417 -5.01 -15.92 -12.16
CA ALA A 417 -5.05 -16.51 -10.83
C ALA A 417 -6.29 -17.38 -10.58
N THR A 418 -6.28 -18.08 -9.45
CA THR A 418 -7.39 -18.92 -8.97
C THR A 418 -8.51 -18.13 -8.29
N THR A 419 -8.31 -16.83 -8.04
CA THR A 419 -9.28 -15.87 -7.51
C THR A 419 -9.14 -14.53 -8.21
N LEU A 420 -10.22 -13.72 -8.24
CA LEU A 420 -10.19 -12.37 -8.79
C LEU A 420 -9.24 -11.48 -8.00
N GLU A 421 -9.35 -11.56 -6.67
CA GLU A 421 -8.59 -10.78 -5.71
C GLU A 421 -7.09 -10.95 -5.95
N GLN A 422 -6.62 -12.19 -6.16
CA GLN A 422 -5.20 -12.45 -6.42
C GLN A 422 -4.73 -11.86 -7.75
N ALA A 423 -5.49 -12.01 -8.85
CA ALA A 423 -5.10 -11.43 -10.14
C ALA A 423 -5.03 -9.90 -10.09
N VAL A 424 -6.01 -9.27 -9.42
CA VAL A 424 -6.05 -7.82 -9.21
C VAL A 424 -4.88 -7.36 -8.33
N VAL A 425 -4.66 -8.02 -7.19
CA VAL A 425 -3.56 -7.69 -6.27
C VAL A 425 -2.21 -7.89 -6.95
N ASP A 426 -2.01 -8.97 -7.70
CA ASP A 426 -0.76 -9.23 -8.42
C ASP A 426 -0.46 -8.12 -9.43
N SER A 427 -1.47 -7.64 -10.16
CA SER A 427 -1.31 -6.53 -11.11
C SER A 427 -0.93 -5.22 -10.41
N ILE A 428 -1.67 -4.82 -9.37
CA ILE A 428 -1.40 -3.60 -8.59
C ILE A 428 -0.01 -3.66 -7.94
N GLN A 429 0.30 -4.79 -7.29
CA GLN A 429 1.50 -4.91 -6.49
C GLN A 429 2.76 -5.06 -7.35
N ARG A 430 2.67 -5.70 -8.52
CA ARG A 430 3.81 -5.73 -9.44
C ARG A 430 4.14 -4.33 -9.94
N GLU A 431 3.13 -3.54 -10.32
CA GLU A 431 3.37 -2.15 -10.73
C GLU A 431 3.94 -1.30 -9.60
N ALA A 432 3.38 -1.40 -8.38
CA ALA A 432 3.88 -0.69 -7.21
C ALA A 432 5.33 -1.10 -6.87
N PHE A 433 5.70 -2.36 -7.08
CA PHE A 433 7.07 -2.81 -6.90
C PHE A 433 8.04 -2.14 -7.87
N ILE A 434 7.65 -2.10 -9.14
CA ILE A 434 8.49 -1.51 -10.19
C ILE A 434 8.58 0.01 -10.02
N SER A 435 7.48 0.68 -9.67
CA SER A 435 7.48 2.14 -9.44
C SER A 435 8.42 2.54 -8.30
N MET A 436 8.38 1.81 -7.19
CA MET A 436 9.27 2.08 -6.05
C MET A 436 10.72 1.72 -6.35
N LEU A 437 10.98 0.63 -7.08
CA LEU A 437 12.32 0.32 -7.59
C LEU A 437 12.86 1.45 -8.49
N HIS A 438 12.02 1.96 -9.40
CA HIS A 438 12.37 3.07 -10.28
C HIS A 438 12.65 4.35 -9.48
N LEU A 439 11.82 4.66 -8.48
CA LEU A 439 12.02 5.79 -7.58
C LEU A 439 13.32 5.64 -6.78
N ALA A 440 13.61 4.45 -6.26
CA ALA A 440 14.85 4.18 -5.52
C ALA A 440 16.09 4.45 -6.39
N GLN A 441 16.05 4.10 -7.69
CA GLN A 441 17.14 4.39 -8.63
C GLN A 441 17.47 5.88 -8.77
N HIS A 442 16.54 6.79 -8.43
CA HIS A 442 16.80 8.24 -8.42
C HIS A 442 17.65 8.66 -7.23
N PHE A 443 17.53 7.97 -6.11
CA PHE A 443 18.35 8.24 -4.92
C PHE A 443 19.74 7.60 -5.00
N GLY A 444 19.90 6.54 -5.78
CA GLY A 444 21.16 5.81 -5.90
C GLY A 444 20.95 4.38 -6.35
N LYS A 445 21.92 3.50 -6.10
CA LYS A 445 21.81 2.08 -6.48
C LYS A 445 21.00 1.29 -5.44
N PRO A 446 19.83 0.71 -5.81
CA PRO A 446 19.05 -0.14 -4.91
C PRO A 446 19.83 -1.36 -4.43
N ARG A 447 19.66 -1.70 -3.16
CA ARG A 447 20.28 -2.89 -2.54
C ARG A 447 19.22 -3.99 -2.40
N PRO A 448 19.43 -5.19 -2.99
CA PRO A 448 18.51 -6.31 -2.79
C PRO A 448 18.40 -6.69 -1.31
N LEU A 449 17.22 -7.11 -0.90
CA LEU A 449 16.96 -7.70 0.40
C LEU A 449 17.74 -9.01 0.56
N PRO A 450 18.29 -9.29 1.75
CA PRO A 450 18.87 -10.60 2.05
C PRO A 450 17.84 -11.73 1.98
N THR A 451 18.26 -12.93 1.59
CA THR A 451 17.35 -14.10 1.41
C THR A 451 16.52 -14.40 2.65
N GLY A 452 17.11 -14.35 3.85
CA GLY A 452 16.38 -14.60 5.09
C GLY A 452 15.25 -13.59 5.35
N LEU A 453 15.45 -12.32 4.96
CA LEU A 453 14.42 -11.28 5.05
C LEU A 453 13.33 -11.48 4.00
N ILE A 454 13.69 -11.88 2.78
CA ILE A 454 12.72 -12.24 1.73
C ILE A 454 11.80 -13.35 2.24
N ASP A 455 12.36 -14.43 2.79
CA ASP A 455 11.58 -15.55 3.30
C ASP A 455 10.67 -15.13 4.47
N ALA A 456 11.17 -14.26 5.36
CA ALA A 456 10.37 -13.72 6.45
C ALA A 456 9.21 -12.86 5.95
N VAL A 457 9.47 -11.99 4.97
CA VAL A 457 8.43 -11.17 4.33
C VAL A 457 7.34 -12.04 3.71
N LEU A 458 7.74 -13.02 2.89
CA LEU A 458 6.79 -13.90 2.21
C LEU A 458 5.95 -14.76 3.17
N ARG A 459 6.46 -15.08 4.37
CA ARG A 459 5.71 -15.82 5.40
C ARG A 459 4.68 -14.97 6.13
N HIS A 460 4.92 -13.67 6.26
CA HIS A 460 4.08 -12.76 7.06
C HIS A 460 3.19 -11.85 6.22
N ASP A 461 3.30 -11.91 4.88
CA ASP A 461 2.51 -11.06 4.00
C ASP A 461 1.01 -11.38 4.10
N PRO A 462 0.13 -10.36 4.20
CA PRO A 462 -1.31 -10.55 4.14
C PRO A 462 -1.75 -11.26 2.87
N ASP A 463 -2.89 -11.95 2.94
CA ASP A 463 -3.41 -12.65 1.77
C ASP A 463 -3.98 -11.68 0.73
N SER A 464 -4.27 -12.20 -0.48
CA SER A 464 -4.81 -11.38 -1.56
C SER A 464 -6.21 -10.84 -1.27
N THR A 465 -6.97 -11.47 -0.39
CA THR A 465 -8.28 -10.93 0.03
C THR A 465 -8.04 -9.66 0.82
N ASP A 466 -7.22 -9.72 1.88
CA ASP A 466 -6.91 -8.54 2.70
C ASP A 466 -6.33 -7.39 1.86
N TRP A 467 -5.42 -7.69 0.94
CA TRP A 467 -4.87 -6.68 0.02
C TRP A 467 -5.93 -6.11 -0.94
N TRP A 468 -6.83 -6.94 -1.48
CA TRP A 468 -7.91 -6.46 -2.33
C TRP A 468 -8.86 -5.53 -1.58
N TRP A 469 -9.21 -5.86 -0.33
CA TRP A 469 -9.97 -4.97 0.56
C TRP A 469 -9.21 -3.66 0.83
N PHE A 470 -7.90 -3.73 1.08
CA PHE A 470 -7.09 -2.53 1.27
C PHE A 470 -7.10 -1.59 0.04
N TYR A 471 -6.85 -2.13 -1.16
CA TYR A 471 -6.80 -1.33 -2.39
C TYR A 471 -8.17 -0.81 -2.82
N SER A 472 -9.19 -1.61 -2.65
CA SER A 472 -10.55 -1.27 -3.07
C SER A 472 -11.23 -0.29 -2.11
N GLY A 473 -10.73 -0.16 -0.88
CA GLY A 473 -11.05 0.94 0.02
C GLY A 473 -10.59 2.33 -0.47
N GLU A 474 -9.82 2.44 -1.55
CA GLU A 474 -9.49 3.74 -2.16
C GLU A 474 -10.52 4.21 -3.18
N VAL A 475 -11.43 3.31 -3.61
CA VAL A 475 -12.45 3.64 -4.61
C VAL A 475 -13.35 4.76 -4.08
N GLY A 476 -13.39 5.88 -4.81
CA GLY A 476 -14.19 7.05 -4.42
C GLY A 476 -13.55 7.91 -3.34
N ALA A 477 -12.35 7.58 -2.85
CA ALA A 477 -11.60 8.50 -2.00
C ALA A 477 -11.26 9.77 -2.79
N PRO A 478 -11.25 10.96 -2.16
CA PRO A 478 -10.89 12.19 -2.84
C PRO A 478 -9.52 12.07 -3.52
N ARG A 479 -9.49 12.17 -4.85
CA ARG A 479 -8.22 12.29 -5.59
C ARG A 479 -7.59 13.60 -5.19
N ARG A 480 -6.39 13.54 -4.60
CA ARG A 480 -5.61 14.76 -4.36
C ARG A 480 -5.39 15.43 -5.71
N SER A 481 -5.79 16.69 -5.83
CA SER A 481 -5.34 17.50 -6.95
C SER A 481 -3.81 17.51 -6.94
N ALA A 482 -3.18 17.55 -8.12
CA ALA A 482 -1.73 17.78 -8.22
C ALA A 482 -1.28 19.10 -7.54
N ALA A 483 -2.22 19.93 -7.07
CA ALA A 483 -2.01 21.16 -6.32
C ALA A 483 -2.29 21.02 -4.80
N GLY A 484 -2.35 19.79 -4.27
CA GLY A 484 -2.42 19.51 -2.83
C GLY A 484 -1.06 19.19 -2.19
N LEU A 485 0.02 19.66 -2.83
CA LEU A 485 1.40 19.74 -2.34
C LEU A 485 1.87 21.18 -2.54
#